data_AF-A0A350Y1Y5-F1
#
_entry.id   AF-A0A350Y1Y5-F1
#
_cell.length_a   1.000
_cell.length_b   1.000
_cell.length_c   1.000
_cell.angle_alpha   90.00
_cell.angle_beta   90.00
_cell.angle_gamma   90.00
#
_symmetry.space_group_name_H-M   'P 1'
#
loop_
_entity.id
_entity.type
_entity.pdbx_description
1 polymer ?
#
loop_
_entity_poly.entity_id
_entity_poly.type
_entity_poly.pdbx_seq_one_letter_code
_entity_poly.pdbx_strand_id
1 'polypeptide(L)'
;MVYNSNFKLAERNLENYALPPDDPLGELSDFELRLRRFCYECDRRVVVEIGEIQFTVFFDPDICMLLEDRFPEQIGELEQGKSIRIDFAESYHITVILTPIGDQVEWQLRKFTYQPNQQEYELEKSQVLGELRRFLVEVMELAVNLGYVSLEDKGKFIAPAFPESVKSVIVA
;
A
#
# COMPACT_ATOMS: atom_id res chain seq x y z
N MET A 1 10.34 -20.41 12.68
CA MET A 1 11.16 -19.56 11.78
C MET A 1 10.52 -18.19 11.80
N VAL A 2 11.31 -17.12 11.92
CA VAL A 2 10.76 -15.75 11.85
C VAL A 2 10.78 -15.35 10.39
N TYR A 3 9.60 -15.15 9.81
CA TYR A 3 9.46 -14.67 8.44
C TYR A 3 9.43 -13.14 8.46
N ASN A 4 9.94 -12.50 7.39
CA ASN A 4 9.92 -11.06 7.24
C ASN A 4 8.94 -10.64 6.16
N SER A 5 8.35 -9.46 6.33
CA SER A 5 7.68 -8.74 5.25
C SER A 5 8.41 -7.42 4.99
N ASN A 6 8.48 -7.00 3.73
CA ASN A 6 9.10 -5.72 3.37
C ASN A 6 8.54 -5.19 2.05
N PHE A 7 8.40 -3.87 1.96
CA PHE A 7 8.08 -3.14 0.74
C PHE A 7 9.19 -2.12 0.48
N LYS A 8 9.96 -2.32 -0.60
CA LYS A 8 11.12 -1.47 -0.93
C LYS A 8 10.86 -0.69 -2.21
N LEU A 9 10.94 0.64 -2.13
CA LEU A 9 10.99 1.50 -3.29
C LEU A 9 12.30 1.26 -4.05
N ALA A 10 12.20 0.95 -5.34
CA ALA A 10 13.34 0.72 -6.23
C ALA A 10 13.42 1.81 -7.32
N GLU A 11 14.18 1.55 -8.38
CA GLU A 11 14.35 2.48 -9.49
C GLU A 11 13.04 2.79 -10.22
N ARG A 12 13.04 3.94 -10.91
CA ARG A 12 11.95 4.34 -11.78
C ARG A 12 11.85 3.39 -12.97
N ASN A 13 10.62 3.07 -13.33
CA ASN A 13 10.27 2.49 -14.61
C ASN A 13 10.24 3.61 -15.66
N LEU A 14 11.06 3.50 -16.70
CA LEU A 14 11.17 4.52 -17.77
C LEU A 14 10.40 4.12 -19.03
N GLU A 15 9.61 3.04 -18.97
CA GLU A 15 8.92 2.46 -20.11
C GLU A 15 7.46 2.93 -20.24
N ASN A 16 7.04 3.98 -19.51
CA ASN A 16 5.69 4.53 -19.65
C ASN A 16 5.56 5.37 -20.93
N TYR A 17 4.91 4.79 -21.95
CA TYR A 17 4.65 5.41 -23.26
C TYR A 17 3.23 5.98 -23.42
N ALA A 18 2.37 5.81 -22.41
CA ALA A 18 1.01 6.34 -22.45
C ALA A 18 0.98 7.86 -22.20
N LEU A 19 -0.20 8.47 -22.25
CA LEU A 19 -0.38 9.84 -21.76
C LEU A 19 -0.68 9.79 -20.25
N PRO A 20 -0.27 10.82 -19.48
CA PRO A 20 -0.66 10.94 -18.08
C PRO A 20 -2.18 10.89 -17.89
N PRO A 21 -2.65 10.36 -16.75
CA PRO A 21 -4.07 10.31 -16.46
C PRO A 21 -4.69 11.71 -16.42
N ASP A 22 -5.86 11.83 -17.05
CA ASP A 22 -6.69 13.02 -17.04
C ASP A 22 -8.08 12.68 -16.48
N ASP A 23 -8.80 13.69 -16.02
CA ASP A 23 -10.16 13.54 -15.47
C ASP A 23 -11.17 14.36 -16.29
N PRO A 24 -11.50 13.91 -17.51
CA PRO A 24 -12.41 14.64 -18.39
C PRO A 24 -13.85 14.71 -17.85
N LEU A 25 -14.21 13.81 -16.93
CA LEU A 25 -15.53 13.76 -16.32
C LEU A 25 -15.62 14.56 -15.00
N GLY A 26 -14.48 14.92 -14.41
CA GLY A 26 -14.43 15.67 -13.15
C GLY A 26 -14.90 14.84 -11.95
N GLU A 27 -14.71 13.52 -12.00
CA GLU A 27 -15.16 12.60 -10.95
C GLU A 27 -14.18 12.53 -9.77
N LEU A 28 -12.92 12.92 -10.00
CA LEU A 28 -11.87 12.87 -9.00
C LEU A 28 -11.74 14.20 -8.28
N SER A 29 -11.48 14.12 -6.99
CA SER A 29 -10.92 15.26 -6.27
C SER A 29 -9.55 15.63 -6.82
N ASP A 30 -9.21 16.90 -6.65
CA ASP A 30 -7.89 17.47 -6.88
C ASP A 30 -6.75 16.62 -6.30
N PHE A 31 -6.96 16.07 -5.10
CA PHE A 31 -5.97 15.22 -4.43
C PHE A 31 -5.81 13.87 -5.16
N GLU A 32 -6.92 13.19 -5.47
CA GLU A 32 -6.92 11.90 -6.17
C GLU A 32 -6.27 12.01 -7.55
N LEU A 33 -6.60 13.04 -8.33
CA LEU A 33 -6.00 13.26 -9.65
C LEU A 33 -4.48 13.48 -9.54
N ARG A 34 -4.04 14.28 -8.56
CA ARG A 34 -2.61 14.50 -8.34
C ARG A 34 -1.87 13.24 -7.87
N LEU A 35 -2.52 12.42 -7.04
CA LEU A 35 -1.96 11.15 -6.57
C LEU A 35 -1.84 10.12 -7.71
N ARG A 36 -2.85 10.05 -8.59
CA ARG A 36 -2.79 9.24 -9.83
C ARG A 36 -1.66 9.69 -10.74
N ARG A 37 -1.55 10.99 -11.02
CA ARG A 37 -0.45 11.54 -11.81
C ARG A 37 0.91 11.26 -11.18
N PHE A 38 1.03 11.35 -9.86
CA PHE A 38 2.25 10.97 -9.16
C PHE A 38 2.62 9.51 -9.41
N CYS A 39 1.68 8.57 -9.27
CA CYS A 39 1.94 7.15 -9.49
C CYS A 39 2.37 6.90 -10.95
N TYR A 40 1.68 7.52 -11.90
CA TYR A 40 1.96 7.40 -13.33
C TYR A 40 3.30 8.01 -13.76
N GLU A 41 3.57 9.26 -13.37
CA GLU A 41 4.73 10.02 -13.85
C GLU A 41 6.01 9.61 -13.09
N CYS A 42 5.91 9.33 -11.79
CA CYS A 42 7.06 8.85 -11.02
C CYS A 42 7.40 7.40 -11.37
N ASP A 43 6.38 6.61 -11.75
CA ASP A 43 6.31 5.15 -11.91
C ASP A 43 7.55 4.41 -11.43
N ARG A 44 7.45 3.79 -10.25
CA ARG A 44 8.57 3.11 -9.59
C ARG A 44 8.25 1.66 -9.34
N ARG A 45 9.29 0.84 -9.44
CA ARG A 45 9.25 -0.53 -8.95
C ARG A 45 9.14 -0.53 -7.44
N VAL A 46 8.31 -1.42 -6.92
CA VAL A 46 8.21 -1.76 -5.50
C VAL A 46 8.48 -3.25 -5.36
N VAL A 47 9.58 -3.58 -4.68
CA VAL A 47 9.92 -4.96 -4.36
C VAL A 47 9.18 -5.34 -3.09
N VAL A 48 8.29 -6.32 -3.20
CA VAL A 48 7.51 -6.88 -2.11
C VAL A 48 8.12 -8.21 -1.71
N GLU A 49 8.53 -8.31 -0.45
CA GLU A 49 9.08 -9.52 0.17
C GLU A 49 8.10 -10.00 1.24
N ILE A 50 7.70 -11.27 1.19
CA ILE A 50 6.81 -11.92 2.17
C ILE A 50 7.33 -13.33 2.40
N GLY A 51 7.90 -13.58 3.58
CA GLY A 51 8.52 -14.86 3.90
C GLY A 51 9.65 -15.20 2.92
N GLU A 52 9.44 -16.22 2.10
CA GLU A 52 10.41 -16.67 1.08
C GLU A 52 10.10 -16.14 -0.32
N ILE A 53 9.01 -15.39 -0.49
CA ILE A 53 8.53 -14.90 -1.78
C ILE A 53 9.01 -13.48 -1.96
N GLN A 54 9.51 -13.19 -3.16
CA GLN A 54 9.80 -11.85 -3.61
C GLN A 54 9.17 -11.62 -4.98
N PHE A 55 8.50 -10.49 -5.16
CA PHE A 55 7.96 -10.07 -6.45
C PHE A 55 8.03 -8.54 -6.59
N THR A 56 7.87 -8.02 -7.80
CA THR A 56 8.04 -6.59 -8.11
C THR A 56 6.81 -6.02 -8.76
N VAL A 57 6.09 -5.17 -8.04
CA VAL A 57 4.94 -4.41 -8.55
C VAL A 57 5.35 -2.98 -8.89
N PHE A 58 4.43 -2.18 -9.43
CA PHE A 58 4.71 -0.85 -9.92
C PHE A 58 3.79 0.19 -9.30
N PHE A 59 4.23 1.45 -9.30
CA PHE A 59 3.40 2.55 -8.82
C PHE A 59 2.11 2.65 -9.62
N ASP A 60 2.24 2.61 -10.94
CA ASP A 60 1.12 2.46 -11.84
C ASP A 60 1.13 1.03 -12.44
N PRO A 61 0.07 0.23 -12.30
CA PRO A 61 -1.21 0.56 -11.65
C PRO A 61 -1.34 0.09 -10.19
N ASP A 62 -0.57 -0.91 -9.74
CA ASP A 62 -0.90 -1.65 -8.50
C ASP A 62 -0.85 -0.78 -7.23
N ILE A 63 0.20 0.02 -7.01
CA ILE A 63 0.25 0.88 -5.82
C ILE A 63 -0.77 2.02 -5.91
N CYS A 64 -1.02 2.57 -7.10
CA CYS A 64 -2.06 3.58 -7.30
C CYS A 64 -3.42 3.04 -6.86
N MET A 65 -3.78 1.85 -7.35
CA MET A 65 -5.01 1.16 -6.96
C MET A 65 -5.06 0.87 -5.46
N LEU A 66 -3.94 0.44 -4.86
CA LEU A 66 -3.85 0.23 -3.43
C LEU A 66 -4.15 1.51 -2.64
N LEU A 67 -3.53 2.63 -3.00
CA LEU A 67 -3.75 3.91 -2.34
C LEU A 67 -5.21 4.40 -2.48
N GLU A 68 -5.85 4.13 -3.61
CA GLU A 68 -7.26 4.45 -3.86
C GLU A 68 -8.23 3.55 -3.07
N ASP A 69 -7.87 2.30 -2.80
CA ASP A 69 -8.70 1.35 -2.04
C ASP A 69 -8.55 1.51 -0.51
N ARG A 70 -8.44 2.75 -0.03
CA ARG A 70 -8.46 3.10 1.41
C ARG A 70 -7.37 2.37 2.22
N PHE A 71 -6.18 2.22 1.63
CA PHE A 71 -5.06 1.53 2.28
C PHE A 71 -4.71 2.07 3.68
N PRO A 72 -4.69 3.40 3.94
CA PRO A 72 -4.48 3.92 5.30
C PRO A 72 -5.51 3.39 6.30
N GLU A 73 -6.80 3.39 5.94
CA GLU A 73 -7.88 2.88 6.77
C GLU A 73 -7.72 1.38 7.01
N GLN A 74 -7.39 0.61 5.98
CA GLN A 74 -7.14 -0.83 6.09
C GLN A 74 -6.01 -1.11 7.10
N ILE A 75 -4.91 -0.36 7.09
CA ILE A 75 -3.84 -0.52 8.10
C ILE A 75 -4.38 -0.30 9.52
N GLY A 76 -5.20 0.75 9.73
CA GLY A 76 -5.85 1.02 11.01
C GLY A 76 -6.83 -0.10 11.43
N GLU A 77 -7.55 -0.68 10.48
CA GLU A 77 -8.45 -1.81 10.68
C GLU A 77 -7.69 -3.09 11.08
N LEU A 78 -6.54 -3.35 10.46
CA LEU A 78 -5.68 -4.48 10.80
C LEU A 78 -5.16 -4.37 12.24
N GLU A 79 -4.77 -3.17 12.67
CA GLU A 79 -4.37 -2.93 14.06
C GLU A 79 -5.52 -3.22 15.04
N GLN A 80 -6.75 -2.88 14.66
CA GLN A 80 -7.97 -3.13 15.44
C GLN A 80 -8.44 -4.59 15.41
N GLY A 81 -7.73 -5.48 14.73
CA GLY A 81 -8.05 -6.91 14.71
C GLY A 81 -9.00 -7.32 13.58
N LYS A 82 -9.16 -6.50 12.54
CA LYS A 82 -9.90 -6.89 11.33
C LYS A 82 -8.96 -7.43 10.26
N SER A 83 -9.42 -8.40 9.48
CA SER A 83 -8.67 -8.85 8.31
C SER A 83 -8.72 -7.80 7.19
N ILE A 84 -7.63 -7.67 6.44
CA ILE A 84 -7.55 -6.80 5.26
C ILE A 84 -7.09 -7.56 4.03
N ARG A 85 -7.30 -6.96 2.87
CA ARG A 85 -6.97 -7.53 1.57
C ARG A 85 -6.15 -6.53 0.76
N ILE A 86 -5.03 -6.98 0.22
CA ILE A 86 -4.18 -6.20 -0.68
C ILE A 86 -4.12 -6.94 -2.01
N ASP A 87 -4.50 -6.26 -3.09
CA ASP A 87 -4.52 -6.84 -4.43
C ASP A 87 -3.38 -6.26 -5.29
N PHE A 88 -2.60 -7.16 -5.88
CA PHE A 88 -1.62 -6.89 -6.93
C PHE A 88 -2.13 -7.52 -8.23
N ALA A 89 -3.30 -7.03 -8.66
CA ALA A 89 -4.09 -7.66 -9.71
C ALA A 89 -3.43 -7.52 -11.09
N GLU A 90 -2.74 -6.41 -11.35
CA GLU A 90 -2.26 -6.08 -12.70
C GLU A 90 -0.87 -6.66 -12.95
N SER A 91 0.03 -6.62 -11.97
CA SER A 91 1.37 -7.21 -12.15
C SER A 91 1.42 -8.73 -12.01
N TYR A 92 0.64 -9.33 -11.09
CA TYR A 92 0.78 -10.78 -10.80
C TYR A 92 -0.53 -11.55 -10.59
N HIS A 93 -1.69 -10.91 -10.64
CA HIS A 93 -2.96 -11.53 -10.23
C HIS A 93 -2.85 -12.20 -8.85
N ILE A 94 -2.25 -11.48 -7.90
CA ILE A 94 -2.05 -11.92 -6.51
C ILE A 94 -3.01 -11.16 -5.60
N THR A 95 -3.66 -11.88 -4.70
CA THR A 95 -4.32 -11.33 -3.52
C THR A 95 -3.57 -11.75 -2.27
N VAL A 96 -3.29 -10.80 -1.39
CA VAL A 96 -2.75 -11.03 -0.06
C VAL A 96 -3.84 -10.74 0.98
N ILE A 97 -4.17 -11.72 1.81
CA ILE A 97 -5.11 -11.54 2.92
C ILE A 97 -4.31 -11.56 4.22
N LEU A 98 -4.47 -10.52 5.02
CA LEU A 98 -3.81 -10.38 6.32
C LEU A 98 -4.86 -10.58 7.40
N THR A 99 -4.73 -11.63 8.21
CA THR A 99 -5.65 -11.96 9.29
C THR A 99 -4.93 -11.88 10.64
N PRO A 100 -5.36 -10.98 11.54
CA PRO A 100 -4.74 -10.86 12.85
C PRO A 100 -5.12 -12.04 13.76
N ILE A 101 -4.12 -12.65 14.40
CA ILE A 101 -4.25 -13.78 15.34
C ILE A 101 -3.42 -13.44 16.59
N GLY A 102 -4.06 -12.80 17.58
CA GLY A 102 -3.36 -12.31 18.77
C GLY A 102 -2.29 -11.27 18.41
N ASP A 103 -1.03 -11.56 18.76
CA ASP A 103 0.14 -10.71 18.45
C ASP A 103 0.79 -11.05 17.10
N GLN A 104 0.18 -11.94 16.32
CA GLN A 104 0.63 -12.31 14.98
C GLN A 104 -0.38 -11.87 13.91
N VAL A 105 0.08 -11.88 12.67
CA VAL A 105 -0.74 -11.73 11.47
C VAL A 105 -0.42 -12.91 10.56
N GLU A 106 -1.46 -13.67 10.22
CA GLU A 106 -1.41 -14.68 9.16
C GLU A 106 -1.50 -13.97 7.81
N TRP A 107 -0.55 -14.25 6.92
CA TRP A 107 -0.49 -13.78 5.55
C TRP A 107 -0.85 -14.92 4.61
N GLN A 108 -2.00 -14.83 3.96
CA GLN A 108 -2.42 -15.77 2.94
C GLN A 108 -2.18 -15.16 1.56
N LEU A 109 -1.23 -15.72 0.81
CA LEU A 109 -0.98 -15.33 -0.57
C LEU A 109 -1.77 -16.25 -1.51
N ARG A 110 -2.67 -15.67 -2.30
CA ARG A 110 -3.50 -16.38 -3.28
C ARG A 110 -3.13 -15.92 -4.68
N LYS A 111 -2.62 -16.85 -5.49
CA LYS A 111 -2.38 -16.63 -6.92
C LYS A 111 -3.57 -17.12 -7.73
N PHE A 112 -4.17 -16.24 -8.53
CA PHE A 112 -5.20 -16.63 -9.50
C PHE A 112 -4.53 -17.26 -10.73
N THR A 113 -4.08 -18.51 -10.60
CA THR A 113 -3.58 -19.31 -11.73
C THR A 113 -4.46 -20.54 -11.92
N TYR A 114 -4.24 -21.30 -13.00
CA TYR A 114 -4.98 -22.54 -13.28
C TYR A 114 -4.86 -23.60 -12.17
N GLN A 115 -3.87 -23.47 -11.28
CA GLN A 115 -3.78 -24.26 -10.05
C GLN A 115 -3.77 -23.29 -8.86
N PRO A 116 -4.76 -23.35 -7.96
CA PRO A 116 -4.75 -22.53 -6.77
C PRO A 116 -3.52 -22.90 -5.93
N ASN A 117 -2.58 -21.96 -5.82
CA ASN A 117 -1.47 -22.07 -4.90
C ASN A 117 -1.71 -21.09 -3.76
N GLN A 118 -1.77 -21.61 -2.54
CA GLN A 118 -1.96 -20.86 -1.32
C GLN A 118 -0.70 -21.03 -0.48
N GLN A 119 -0.04 -19.92 -0.19
CA GLN A 119 1.12 -19.87 0.71
C GLN A 119 0.72 -19.09 1.95
N GLU A 120 1.10 -19.59 3.11
CA GLU A 120 0.72 -19.03 4.40
C GLU A 120 1.97 -18.74 5.22
N TYR A 121 2.01 -17.56 5.82
CA TYR A 121 3.10 -17.13 6.70
C TYR A 121 2.52 -16.49 7.95
N GLU A 122 3.10 -16.77 9.11
CA GLU A 122 2.78 -16.08 10.36
C GLU A 122 3.91 -15.11 10.69
N LEU A 123 3.57 -13.83 10.85
CA LEU A 123 4.51 -12.76 11.15
C LEU A 123 4.06 -11.98 12.39
N GLU A 124 5.00 -11.33 13.09
CA GLU A 124 4.64 -10.48 14.23
C GLU A 124 3.81 -9.28 13.75
N LYS A 125 2.70 -9.01 14.46
CA LYS A 125 1.78 -7.92 14.12
C LYS A 125 2.45 -6.56 14.15
N SER A 126 3.33 -6.32 15.11
CA SER A 126 4.11 -5.08 15.25
C SER A 126 5.01 -4.84 14.03
N GLN A 127 5.70 -5.87 13.56
CA GLN A 127 6.52 -5.83 12.35
C GLN A 127 5.67 -5.52 11.12
N VAL A 128 4.58 -6.25 10.93
CA VAL A 128 3.69 -6.09 9.77
C VAL A 128 3.11 -4.68 9.70
N LEU A 129 2.56 -4.17 10.81
CA LEU A 129 2.03 -2.81 10.87
C LEU A 129 3.13 -1.77 10.66
N GLY A 130 4.31 -1.98 11.25
CA GLY A 130 5.46 -1.09 11.07
C GLY A 130 5.87 -0.95 9.61
N GLU A 131 5.94 -2.06 8.88
CA GLU A 131 6.32 -2.08 7.46
C GLU A 131 5.27 -1.44 6.56
N LEU A 132 3.97 -1.75 6.74
CA LEU A 132 2.90 -1.13 5.95
C LEU A 132 2.84 0.39 6.17
N ARG A 133 2.98 0.84 7.42
CA ARG A 133 3.03 2.26 7.79
C ARG A 133 4.25 2.95 7.21
N ARG A 134 5.44 2.34 7.34
CA ARG A 134 6.68 2.87 6.78
C ARG A 134 6.54 3.06 5.28
N PHE A 135 6.07 2.03 4.57
CA PHE A 135 5.85 2.10 3.12
C PHE A 135 4.88 3.22 2.74
N LEU A 136 3.71 3.30 3.38
CA LEU A 136 2.72 4.36 3.14
C LEU A 136 3.35 5.75 3.35
N VAL A 137 4.08 5.95 4.44
CA VAL A 137 4.73 7.24 4.75
C VAL A 137 5.79 7.58 3.71
N GLU A 138 6.62 6.62 3.29
CA GLU A 138 7.66 6.82 2.28
C GLU A 138 7.08 7.20 0.92
N VAL A 139 6.02 6.52 0.47
CA VAL A 139 5.32 6.82 -0.78
C VAL A 139 4.76 8.23 -0.76
N MET A 140 4.04 8.60 0.32
CA MET A 140 3.44 9.92 0.43
C MET A 140 4.47 11.04 0.63
N GLU A 141 5.57 10.77 1.35
CA GLU A 141 6.70 11.70 1.46
C GLU A 141 7.35 11.96 0.11
N LEU A 142 7.50 10.93 -0.73
CA LEU A 142 8.00 11.10 -2.09
C LEU A 142 7.05 11.95 -2.94
N ALA A 143 5.73 11.75 -2.83
CA ALA A 143 4.72 12.56 -3.52
C ALA A 143 4.78 14.05 -3.10
N VAL A 144 5.01 14.32 -1.82
CA VAL A 144 5.21 15.67 -1.29
C VAL A 144 6.49 16.30 -1.83
N ASN A 145 7.61 15.58 -1.77
CA ASN A 145 8.91 16.09 -2.21
C ASN A 145 8.97 16.39 -3.72
N LEU A 146 8.15 15.70 -4.52
CA LEU A 146 8.01 15.97 -5.95
C LEU A 146 6.92 16.98 -6.29
N GLY A 147 6.21 17.53 -5.28
CA GLY A 147 5.23 18.59 -5.45
C GLY A 147 3.84 18.16 -5.93
N TYR A 148 3.53 16.84 -5.91
CA TYR A 148 2.20 16.34 -6.28
C TYR A 148 1.20 16.47 -5.14
N VAL A 149 1.67 16.30 -3.90
CA VAL A 149 0.82 16.29 -2.70
C VAL A 149 1.31 17.37 -1.74
N SER A 150 0.40 18.09 -1.10
CA SER A 150 0.78 19.05 -0.06
C SER A 150 1.11 18.32 1.26
N LEU A 151 1.90 18.93 2.13
CA LEU A 151 2.18 18.35 3.46
C LEU A 151 0.88 18.15 4.26
N GLU A 152 -0.09 19.05 4.11
CA GLU A 152 -1.41 18.95 4.75
C GLU A 152 -2.20 17.75 4.23
N ASP A 153 -2.27 17.57 2.90
CA ASP A 153 -2.97 16.45 2.29
C ASP A 153 -2.33 15.11 2.67
N LYS A 154 -0.99 15.04 2.68
CA LYS A 154 -0.27 13.88 3.21
C LYS A 154 -0.73 13.57 4.64
N GLY A 155 -0.74 14.58 5.52
CA GLY A 155 -1.12 14.41 6.92
C GLY A 155 -2.53 13.85 7.07
N LYS A 156 -3.50 14.41 6.32
CA LYS A 156 -4.89 13.92 6.31
C LYS A 156 -5.00 12.49 5.79
N PHE A 157 -4.31 12.19 4.69
CA PHE A 157 -4.38 10.90 4.02
C PHE A 157 -3.80 9.76 4.87
N ILE A 158 -2.66 9.96 5.53
CA ILE A 158 -2.01 8.89 6.31
C ILE A 158 -2.61 8.69 7.71
N ALA A 159 -3.31 9.69 8.25
CA ALA A 159 -3.81 9.67 9.63
C ALA A 159 -4.61 8.40 10.02
N PRO A 160 -5.48 7.84 9.15
CA PRO A 160 -6.22 6.61 9.48
C PRO A 160 -5.34 5.40 9.79
N ALA A 161 -4.10 5.35 9.27
CA ALA A 161 -3.16 4.27 9.54
C ALA A 161 -2.58 4.32 10.97
N PHE A 162 -2.78 5.41 11.70
CA PHE A 162 -2.23 5.67 13.04
C PHE A 162 -3.34 6.00 14.07
N PRO A 163 -4.25 5.06 14.39
CA PRO A 163 -5.42 5.34 15.22
C PRO A 163 -5.08 5.76 16.67
N GLU A 164 -3.89 5.44 17.19
CA GLU A 164 -3.44 5.94 18.51
C GLU A 164 -3.24 7.46 18.53
N SER A 165 -2.82 8.06 17.41
CA SER A 165 -2.62 9.50 17.30
C SER A 165 -3.93 10.30 17.33
N VAL A 166 -5.05 9.66 16.97
CA VAL A 166 -6.39 10.26 16.99
C VAL A 166 -6.95 10.33 18.41
N LYS A 167 -6.60 9.36 19.29
CA LYS A 167 -7.04 9.37 20.69
C LYS A 167 -6.41 10.51 21.50
N SER A 168 -5.20 10.93 21.16
CA SER A 168 -4.48 11.99 21.88
C SER A 168 -5.07 13.40 21.65
N VAL A 169 -5.72 13.62 20.51
CA VAL A 169 -6.28 14.92 20.11
C VAL A 169 -7.66 15.16 20.73
N ILE A 170 -8.39 14.10 21.09
CA ILE A 170 -9.74 14.21 21.69
C ILE A 170 -9.66 14.47 23.21
N VAL A 171 -8.48 14.33 23.82
CA VAL A 171 -8.25 14.49 25.27
C VAL A 171 -7.38 15.72 25.58
N ALA A 172 -7.17 16.63 24.62
CA ALA A 172 -6.43 17.88 24.81
C ALA A 172 -7.36 19.11 24.89
#